data_AF-A0A2Z4UAC5-F1
#
_entry.id   AF-A0A2Z4UAC5-F1
#
_cell.length_a   1.000
_cell.length_b   1.000
_cell.length_c   1.000
_cell.angle_alpha   90.00
_cell.angle_beta   90.00
_cell.angle_gamma   90.00
#
_symmetry.space_group_name_H-M   'P 1'
#
loop_
_entity.id
_entity.type
_entity.pdbx_description
1 polymer ?
#
loop_
_entity_poly.entity_id
_entity_poly.type
_entity_poly.pdbx_seq_one_letter_code
_entity_poly.pdbx_strand_id
1 'polypeptide(L)'
;MNMEKNALVKYTFLKLLLREFGIYIRETEVEKADLAKQCVEIYDTPEEFYEKTNWDKDNPEQSSFQYLEENQICRRIQGKIWYFSRIRWEEGLKKLKN
;
A
#
# COMPACT_ATOMS: atom_id res chain seq x y z
N MET A 1 24.71 -8.93 -6.44
CA MET A 1 23.56 -8.09 -6.05
C MET A 1 24.08 -6.96 -5.18
N ASN A 2 23.98 -5.70 -5.64
CA ASN A 2 24.63 -4.56 -4.99
C ASN A 2 23.86 -4.17 -3.71
N MET A 3 24.47 -4.32 -2.53
CA MET A 3 23.79 -4.18 -1.23
C MET A 3 23.25 -2.75 -1.00
N GLU A 4 23.95 -1.74 -1.51
CA GLU A 4 23.56 -0.32 -1.41
C GLU A 4 22.25 -0.02 -2.15
N LYS A 5 22.03 -0.64 -3.32
CA LYS A 5 20.77 -0.49 -4.07
C LYS A 5 19.58 -1.04 -3.29
N ASN A 6 19.75 -2.17 -2.59
CA ASN A 6 18.67 -2.75 -1.79
C ASN A 6 18.35 -1.92 -0.54
N ALA A 7 19.35 -1.34 0.11
CA ALA A 7 19.16 -0.48 1.28
C ALA A 7 18.43 0.82 0.92
N LEU A 8 18.84 1.50 -0.16
CA LEU A 8 18.18 2.72 -0.61
C LEU A 8 16.74 2.45 -1.06
N VAL A 9 16.52 1.38 -1.85
CA VAL A 9 15.17 0.99 -2.29
C VAL A 9 14.27 0.70 -1.09
N LYS A 10 14.77 -0.03 -0.09
CA LYS A 10 14.04 -0.29 1.14
C LYS A 10 13.70 1.00 1.87
N TYR A 11 14.69 1.88 2.08
CA TYR A 11 14.48 3.16 2.76
C TYR A 11 13.42 4.02 2.06
N THR A 12 13.53 4.15 0.74
CA THR A 12 12.56 4.89 -0.08
C THR A 12 11.17 4.29 0.02
N PHE A 13 11.05 2.96 -0.03
CA PHE A 13 9.77 2.28 0.14
C PHE A 13 9.14 2.55 1.52
N LEU A 14 9.92 2.47 2.61
CA LEU A 14 9.44 2.75 3.96
C LEU A 14 8.99 4.21 4.12
N LYS A 15 9.71 5.16 3.53
CA LYS A 15 9.32 6.58 3.51
C LYS A 15 8.05 6.83 2.70
N LEU A 16 7.89 6.15 1.57
CA LEU A 16 6.69 6.20 0.75
C LEU A 16 5.49 5.70 1.56
N LEU A 17 5.60 4.53 2.20
CA LEU A 17 4.53 3.97 3.03
C LEU A 17 4.10 4.93 4.16
N LEU A 18 5.05 5.54 4.84
CA LEU A 18 4.77 6.51 5.89
C LEU A 18 4.03 7.74 5.34
N ARG A 19 4.53 8.34 4.27
CA ARG A 19 4.00 9.59 3.73
C ARG A 19 2.64 9.41 3.08
N GLU A 20 2.51 8.36 2.27
CA GLU A 20 1.38 8.21 1.36
C GLU A 20 0.23 7.42 1.99
N PHE A 21 0.55 6.47 2.88
CA PHE A 21 -0.41 5.55 3.48
C PHE A 21 -0.49 5.62 5.01
N GLY A 22 0.36 6.44 5.66
CA GLY A 22 0.41 6.54 7.12
C GLY A 22 0.96 5.28 7.80
N ILE A 23 1.66 4.41 7.08
CA ILE A 23 2.19 3.14 7.61
C ILE A 23 3.64 3.32 8.05
N TYR A 24 3.85 3.32 9.36
CA TYR A 24 5.19 3.41 9.96
C TYR A 24 5.77 2.02 10.26
N ILE A 25 6.98 1.77 9.73
CA ILE A 25 7.76 0.54 9.94
C ILE A 25 9.21 0.96 10.17
N ARG A 26 9.85 0.46 11.23
CA ARG A 26 11.28 0.70 11.48
C ARG A 26 12.11 -0.11 10.50
N GLU A 27 13.29 0.39 10.15
CA GLU A 27 14.21 -0.30 9.23
C GLU A 27 14.62 -1.70 9.72
N THR A 28 14.67 -1.90 11.04
CA THR A 28 14.98 -3.18 11.68
C THR A 28 13.82 -4.19 11.63
N GLU A 29 12.59 -3.76 11.34
CA GLU A 29 11.40 -4.62 11.29
C GLU A 29 11.25 -5.27 9.90
N VAL A 30 12.18 -6.17 9.57
CA VAL A 30 12.29 -6.79 8.24
C VAL A 30 11.00 -7.51 7.83
N GLU A 31 10.43 -8.34 8.71
CA GLU A 31 9.21 -9.11 8.42
C GLU A 31 7.99 -8.21 8.14
N LYS A 32 7.88 -7.09 8.87
CA LYS A 32 6.84 -6.09 8.64
C LYS A 32 7.05 -5.38 7.30
N ALA A 33 8.29 -5.05 6.95
CA ALA A 33 8.59 -4.43 5.66
C ALA A 33 8.22 -5.38 4.50
N ASP A 34 8.48 -6.68 4.64
CA ASP A 34 8.13 -7.67 3.62
C ASP A 34 6.62 -7.92 3.56
N LEU A 35 5.93 -7.97 4.70
CA LEU A 35 4.46 -8.00 4.73
C LEU A 35 3.86 -6.76 4.03
N ALA A 36 4.38 -5.56 4.31
CA ALA A 36 3.87 -4.34 3.71
C ALA A 36 4.02 -4.33 2.18
N LYS A 37 5.10 -4.91 1.64
CA LYS A 37 5.24 -5.10 0.19
C LYS A 37 4.13 -5.96 -0.40
N GLN A 38 3.72 -7.01 0.32
CA GLN A 38 2.63 -7.90 -0.13
C GLN A 38 1.24 -7.25 -0.04
N CYS A 39 1.12 -6.16 0.72
CA CYS A 39 -0.13 -5.41 0.83
C CYS A 39 -0.28 -4.30 -0.22
N VAL A 40 0.76 -4.02 -1.01
CA VAL A 40 0.71 -3.01 -2.08
C VAL A 40 0.26 -3.67 -3.38
N GLU A 41 -0.74 -3.07 -4.01
CA GLU A 41 -1.17 -3.40 -5.37
C GLU A 41 -1.11 -2.13 -6.22
N ILE A 42 -0.70 -2.28 -7.48
CA ILE A 42 -0.48 -1.16 -8.40
C ILE A 42 -1.35 -1.38 -9.63
N TYR A 43 -2.10 -0.36 -10.00
CA TYR A 43 -3.00 -0.32 -11.14
C TYR A 43 -2.63 0.85 -12.06
N ASP A 44 -2.97 0.73 -13.34
CA ASP A 44 -2.68 1.73 -14.35
C ASP A 44 -3.66 2.90 -14.27
N THR A 45 -4.91 2.62 -13.93
CA THR A 45 -6.01 3.60 -13.89
C THR A 45 -6.93 3.36 -12.70
N PRO A 46 -7.70 4.37 -12.25
CA PRO A 46 -8.77 4.18 -11.27
C PRO A 46 -9.79 3.12 -11.71
N GLU A 47 -10.13 3.11 -13.00
CA GLU A 47 -11.09 2.17 -13.59
C GLU A 47 -10.61 0.71 -13.42
N GLU A 48 -9.33 0.44 -13.71
CA GLU A 48 -8.74 -0.88 -13.47
C GLU A 48 -8.79 -1.27 -11.99
N PHE A 49 -8.50 -0.33 -11.08
CA PHE A 49 -8.62 -0.58 -9.65
C PHE A 49 -10.03 -1.03 -9.27
N TYR A 50 -11.07 -0.32 -9.71
CA TYR A 50 -12.46 -0.69 -9.42
C TYR A 50 -12.83 -2.05 -10.02
N GLU A 51 -12.44 -2.33 -11.26
CA GLU A 51 -12.71 -3.61 -11.92
C GLU A 51 -12.06 -4.79 -11.19
N LYS A 52 -10.81 -4.65 -10.73
CA LYS A 52 -10.05 -5.72 -10.10
C LYS A 52 -10.43 -5.96 -8.64
N THR A 53 -10.82 -4.90 -7.94
CA THR A 53 -11.11 -4.95 -6.50
C THR A 53 -12.60 -5.04 -6.18
N ASN A 54 -13.46 -4.71 -7.15
CA ASN A 54 -14.90 -4.55 -6.98
C ASN A 54 -15.28 -3.46 -5.95
N TRP A 55 -14.36 -2.54 -5.64
CA TRP A 55 -14.50 -1.59 -4.53
C TRP A 55 -15.75 -0.71 -4.64
N ASP A 56 -16.02 -0.18 -5.83
CA ASP A 56 -17.15 0.72 -6.10
C ASP A 56 -18.50 0.03 -5.92
N LYS A 57 -18.57 -1.28 -6.19
CA LYS A 57 -19.78 -2.07 -5.97
C LYS A 57 -19.98 -2.43 -4.51
N ASP A 58 -18.88 -2.76 -3.83
CA ASP A 58 -18.91 -3.15 -2.41
C ASP A 58 -19.08 -1.94 -1.49
N ASN A 59 -18.61 -0.76 -1.91
CA ASN A 59 -18.59 0.49 -1.13
C ASN A 59 -19.09 1.68 -1.98
N PRO A 60 -20.35 1.69 -2.43
CA PRO A 60 -20.85 2.67 -3.40
C PRO A 60 -20.78 4.12 -2.89
N GLU A 61 -21.00 4.34 -1.59
CA GLU A 61 -20.89 5.67 -0.95
C GLU A 61 -19.44 6.17 -0.83
N GLN A 62 -18.46 5.26 -0.95
CA GLN A 62 -17.02 5.51 -0.80
C GLN A 62 -16.26 5.23 -2.10
N SER A 63 -16.97 5.32 -3.22
CA SER A 63 -16.47 4.94 -4.54
C SER A 63 -15.69 6.07 -5.22
N SER A 64 -15.91 7.34 -4.85
CA SER A 64 -15.19 8.45 -5.51
C SER A 64 -13.68 8.35 -5.29
N PHE A 65 -12.90 8.58 -6.34
CA PHE A 65 -11.45 8.50 -6.22
C PHE A 65 -10.88 9.56 -5.26
N GLN A 66 -11.52 10.74 -5.18
CA GLN A 66 -11.18 11.77 -4.20
C GLN A 66 -11.29 11.23 -2.77
N TYR A 67 -12.35 10.49 -2.44
CA TYR A 67 -12.50 9.86 -1.13
C TYR A 67 -11.36 8.87 -0.85
N LEU A 68 -10.99 8.04 -1.84
CA LEU A 68 -9.87 7.09 -1.70
C LEU A 68 -8.54 7.81 -1.43
N GLU A 69 -8.33 8.98 -2.06
CA GLU A 69 -7.15 9.80 -1.83
C GLU A 69 -7.19 10.50 -0.45
N GLU A 70 -8.29 11.13 -0.07
CA GLU A 70 -8.40 11.81 1.22
C GLU A 70 -8.21 10.85 2.40
N ASN A 71 -8.66 9.60 2.25
CA ASN A 71 -8.58 8.57 3.30
C ASN A 71 -7.32 7.70 3.22
N GLN A 72 -6.33 8.05 2.41
CA GLN A 72 -5.07 7.30 2.26
C GLN A 72 -5.26 5.82 1.86
N ILE A 73 -6.32 5.54 1.10
CA ILE A 73 -6.63 4.19 0.60
C ILE A 73 -5.88 3.96 -0.72
N CYS A 74 -6.00 4.91 -1.65
CA CYS A 74 -5.29 4.91 -2.92
C CYS A 74 -4.46 6.19 -3.10
N ARG A 75 -3.38 6.10 -3.88
CA ARG A 75 -2.47 7.22 -4.17
C ARG A 75 -2.02 7.22 -5.62
N ARG A 76 -1.99 8.39 -6.24
CA ARG A 76 -1.36 8.58 -7.56
C ARG A 76 0.14 8.77 -7.39
N ILE A 77 0.91 7.77 -7.82
CA ILE A 77 2.38 7.80 -7.74
C ILE A 77 2.94 7.45 -9.11
N GLN A 78 3.72 8.36 -9.69
CA GLN A 78 4.34 8.19 -11.02
C GLN A 78 3.34 7.79 -12.12
N GLY A 79 2.13 8.36 -12.07
CA GLY A 79 1.07 8.08 -13.05
C GLY A 79 0.35 6.74 -12.86
N LYS A 80 0.63 6.00 -11.79
CA LYS A 80 -0.06 4.75 -11.42
C LYS A 80 -0.90 4.95 -10.16
N ILE A 81 -1.90 4.10 -9.98
CA ILE A 81 -2.72 4.02 -8.77
C ILE A 81 -2.11 2.98 -7.84
N TRP A 82 -1.61 3.43 -6.70
CA TRP A 82 -1.10 2.56 -5.65
C TRP A 82 -2.19 2.39 -4.60
N TYR A 83 -2.54 1.16 -4.31
CA TYR A 83 -3.46 0.77 -3.25
C TYR A 83 -2.69 0.02 -2.16
N PHE A 84 -2.97 0.34 -0.90
CA PHE A 84 -2.44 -0.40 0.24
C PHE A 84 -3.58 -1.11 0.97
N SER A 85 -3.59 -2.44 0.93
CA SER A 85 -4.61 -3.25 1.59
C SER A 85 -4.40 -3.28 3.11
N ARG A 86 -5.11 -2.40 3.83
CA ARG A 86 -5.09 -2.35 5.30
C ARG A 86 -5.62 -3.63 5.94
N ILE A 87 -6.58 -4.30 5.31
CA ILE A 87 -7.11 -5.59 5.78
C ILE A 87 -6.00 -6.64 5.80
N ARG A 88 -5.30 -6.84 4.67
CA ARG A 88 -4.19 -7.80 4.59
C ARG A 88 -3.05 -7.44 5.55
N TRP A 89 -2.79 -6.14 5.72
CA TRP A 89 -1.80 -5.65 6.67
C TRP A 89 -2.13 -6.02 8.11
N GLU A 90 -3.34 -5.72 8.57
CA GLU A 90 -3.79 -6.02 9.94
C GLU A 90 -3.84 -7.53 10.21
N GLU A 91 -4.32 -8.32 9.25
CA GLU A 91 -4.32 -9.78 9.35
C GLU A 91 -2.91 -10.37 9.38
N GLY A 92 -2.01 -9.87 8.53
CA GLY A 92 -0.62 -10.30 8.52
C GLY A 92 0.10 -9.93 9.82
N LEU A 93 -0.16 -8.74 10.37
CA LEU A 93 0.38 -8.33 11.66
C LEU A 93 -0.07 -9.22 12.82
N LYS A 94 -1.30 -9.76 12.78
CA LYS A 94 -1.77 -10.74 13.76
C LYS A 94 -0.97 -12.05 13.66
N LYS A 95 -0.65 -12.49 12.44
CA LYS A 95 0.12 -13.73 12.20
C LYS A 95 1.58 -13.61 12.63
N LEU A 96 2.22 -12.45 12.45
CA LEU A 96 3.61 -12.23 12.86
C LEU A 96 3.81 -12.15 14.39
N LYS A 97 2.74 -11.97 15.16
CA LYS A 97 2.79 -11.94 16.64
C LYS A 97 2.67 -13.33 17.29
N ASN A 98 2.31 -14.34 16.50
CA ASN A 98 2.14 -15.72 16.93
C ASN A 98 3.37 -16.53 16.53
#